data_AF-A0A1B6H4F1-F1
#
_entry.id   AF-A0A1B6H4F1-F1
#
_cell.length_a   1.000
_cell.length_b   1.000
_cell.length_c   1.000
_cell.angle_alpha   90.00
_cell.angle_beta   90.00
_cell.angle_gamma   90.00
#
_symmetry.space_group_name_H-M   'P 1'
#
loop_
_entity.id
_entity.type
_entity.pdbx_description
1 polymer ?
#
loop_
_entity_poly.entity_id
_entity_poly.type
_entity_poly.pdbx_seq_one_letter_code
_entity_poly.pdbx_strand_id
1 'polypeptide(L)'
;APCVEDIQCTHSYGDEARCSNSVCRCTNNYHFNGTTCIADKKLGEVCETHEDCAVSDEGSRMCVDNNCSCADGYKTLPGEEICTRSSGEELAVSLTWVLCIVVAKYYLA
;
A
#
# COMPACT_ATOMS: atom_id res chain seq x y z
N ALA A 1 20.03 10.27 3.51
CA ALA A 1 21.25 11.11 3.63
C ALA A 1 21.05 12.15 4.72
N PRO A 2 22.06 12.46 5.56
CA PRO A 2 21.99 13.58 6.51
C PRO A 2 22.04 14.93 5.79
N CYS A 3 21.42 15.97 6.36
CA CYS A 3 21.35 17.30 5.76
C CYS A 3 21.22 18.40 6.82
N VAL A 4 21.52 19.64 6.42
CA VAL A 4 21.27 20.88 7.21
C VAL A 4 20.31 21.79 6.45
N GLU A 5 20.46 21.88 5.13
CA GLU A 5 19.65 22.70 4.23
C GLU A 5 19.02 21.85 3.11
N ASP A 6 17.91 22.34 2.56
CA ASP A 6 17.18 21.68 1.47
C ASP A 6 18.05 21.48 0.23
N ILE A 7 18.98 22.40 -0.05
CA ILE A 7 19.83 22.36 -1.25
C ILE A 7 20.73 21.10 -1.33
N GLN A 8 21.08 20.51 -0.19
CA GLN A 8 21.84 19.26 -0.14
C GLN A 8 20.99 18.08 -0.62
N CYS A 9 19.70 18.13 -0.29
CA CYS A 9 18.72 17.13 -0.68
C CYS A 9 18.29 17.30 -2.12
N THR A 10 18.03 18.53 -2.58
CA THR A 10 17.63 18.77 -3.97
C THR A 10 18.72 18.37 -4.95
N HIS A 11 19.99 18.61 -4.61
CA HIS A 11 21.12 18.15 -5.41
C HIS A 11 21.23 16.62 -5.49
N SER A 12 20.86 15.89 -4.44
CA SER A 12 21.06 14.44 -4.36
C SER A 12 19.85 13.65 -4.84
N TYR A 13 18.65 14.09 -4.51
CA TYR A 13 17.38 13.36 -4.65
C TYR A 13 16.38 14.08 -5.58
N GLY A 14 16.78 15.17 -6.23
CA GLY A 14 15.92 15.98 -7.11
C GLY A 14 15.14 17.07 -6.39
N ASP A 15 14.52 17.97 -7.15
CA ASP A 15 13.90 19.22 -6.66
C ASP A 15 12.81 19.00 -5.60
N GLU A 16 12.19 17.82 -5.57
CA GLU A 16 11.10 17.44 -4.67
C GLU A 16 11.63 16.77 -3.39
N ALA A 17 12.84 17.14 -2.97
CA ALA A 17 13.46 16.69 -1.74
C ALA A 17 13.77 17.88 -0.82
N ARG A 18 13.52 17.70 0.48
CA ARG A 18 13.78 18.70 1.51
C ARG A 18 14.50 18.10 2.71
N CYS A 19 15.20 18.94 3.45
CA CYS A 19 15.80 18.57 4.71
C CYS A 19 14.75 18.61 5.81
N SER A 20 14.51 17.47 6.45
CA SER A 20 13.55 17.36 7.55
C SER A 20 14.09 16.47 8.67
N ASN A 21 14.18 17.02 9.88
CA ASN A 21 14.78 16.35 11.03
C ASN A 21 16.22 15.89 10.76
N SER A 22 17.02 16.75 10.11
CA SER A 22 18.41 16.48 9.71
C SER A 22 18.60 15.31 8.74
N VAL A 23 17.52 14.87 8.06
CA VAL A 23 17.53 13.80 7.06
C VAL A 23 16.78 14.24 5.82
N CYS A 24 17.31 13.94 4.63
CA CYS A 24 16.61 14.22 3.37
C CYS A 24 15.36 13.36 3.26
N ARG A 25 14.23 14.00 2.95
CA ARG A 25 12.93 13.37 2.71
C ARG A 25 12.29 13.97 1.47
N CYS A 26 11.47 13.19 0.78
CA CYS A 26 10.66 13.73 -0.32
C CYS A 26 9.56 14.65 0.23
N THR A 27 9.14 15.61 -0.59
CA THR A 27 8.00 16.49 -0.33
C THR A 27 6.69 15.71 -0.37
N ASN A 28 5.57 16.38 -0.05
CA ASN A 28 4.26 15.73 -0.07
C ASN A 28 3.90 15.30 -1.49
N ASN A 29 3.29 14.13 -1.64
CA ASN A 29 2.97 13.48 -2.93
C ASN A 29 4.19 12.99 -3.71
N TYR A 30 5.34 12.86 -3.06
CA TYR A 30 6.54 12.26 -3.62
C TYR A 30 7.12 11.22 -2.66
N HIS A 31 7.68 10.16 -3.21
CA HIS A 31 8.41 9.14 -2.46
C HIS A 31 9.78 8.87 -3.10
N PHE A 32 10.68 8.28 -2.33
CA PHE A 32 12.02 7.98 -2.79
C PHE A 32 12.06 6.59 -3.41
N ASN A 33 12.38 6.48 -4.70
CA ASN A 33 12.46 5.19 -5.40
C ASN A 33 13.80 4.46 -5.25
N GLY A 34 14.65 4.90 -4.32
CA GLY A 34 16.03 4.43 -4.16
C GLY A 34 17.08 5.30 -4.86
N THR A 35 16.68 6.14 -5.82
CA THR A 35 17.59 7.05 -6.54
C THR A 35 17.17 8.51 -6.42
N THR A 36 15.89 8.81 -6.62
CA THR A 36 15.36 10.18 -6.64
C THR A 36 13.96 10.21 -6.03
N CYS A 37 13.50 11.39 -5.63
CA CYS A 37 12.10 11.61 -5.32
C CYS A 37 11.30 11.60 -6.62
N ILE A 38 10.31 10.72 -6.70
CA ILE A 38 9.38 10.61 -7.83
C ILE A 38 7.95 10.84 -7.34
N ALA A 39 7.07 11.29 -8.23
CA ALA A 39 5.69 11.56 -7.89
C ALA A 39 4.96 10.27 -7.50
N ASP A 40 4.13 10.35 -6.46
CA ASP A 40 3.28 9.26 -6.02
C ASP A 40 2.26 8.92 -7.11
N LYS A 41 2.25 7.66 -7.54
CA LYS A 41 1.26 7.15 -8.50
C LYS A 41 -0.03 6.74 -7.80
N LYS A 42 -1.14 7.05 -8.45
CA LYS A 42 -2.49 6.62 -8.05
C LYS A 42 -2.76 5.19 -8.52
N LEU A 43 -3.78 4.58 -7.95
CA LEU A 43 -4.26 3.29 -8.42
C LEU A 43 -4.75 3.39 -9.87
N GLY A 44 -4.37 2.42 -10.69
CA GLY A 44 -4.66 2.40 -12.13
C GLY A 44 -3.73 3.26 -12.98
N GLU A 45 -2.74 3.97 -12.40
CA GLU A 45 -1.74 4.69 -13.19
C GLU A 45 -0.63 3.75 -13.66
N VAL A 46 -0.05 4.10 -14.82
CA VAL A 46 0.97 3.30 -15.48
C VAL A 46 2.25 3.24 -14.65
N CYS A 47 2.78 2.04 -14.44
CA CYS A 47 4.02 1.79 -13.70
C CYS A 47 4.94 0.84 -14.45
N GLU A 48 6.24 0.95 -14.17
CA GLU A 48 7.27 0.04 -14.69
C GLU A 48 7.76 -0.89 -13.58
N THR A 49 7.88 -0.38 -12.36
CA THR A 49 8.41 -1.10 -11.20
C THR A 49 7.48 -0.98 -10.00
N HIS A 50 7.66 -1.84 -9.00
CA HIS A 50 6.83 -1.82 -7.79
C HIS A 50 7.06 -0.53 -6.99
N GLU A 51 8.30 -0.04 -7.02
CA GLU A 51 8.77 1.17 -6.39
C GLU A 51 7.97 2.38 -6.88
N ASP A 52 7.60 2.44 -8.17
CA ASP A 52 6.77 3.53 -8.72
C ASP A 52 5.43 3.72 -8.00
N CYS A 53 4.89 2.64 -7.43
CA CYS A 53 3.59 2.62 -6.76
C CYS A 53 3.72 2.72 -5.23
N ALA A 54 4.94 2.72 -4.70
CA ALA A 54 5.23 2.66 -3.28
C ALA A 54 4.98 4.01 -2.61
N VAL A 55 3.71 4.29 -2.31
CA VAL A 55 3.34 5.44 -1.46
C VAL A 55 3.71 5.10 -0.01
N SER A 56 4.07 6.12 0.76
CA SER A 56 4.63 6.12 2.12
C SER A 56 4.12 5.10 3.15
N ASP A 57 2.98 4.44 2.92
CA ASP A 57 2.51 3.27 3.68
C ASP A 57 3.00 1.94 3.07
N GLU A 58 4.14 1.50 3.60
CA GLU A 58 4.75 0.15 3.56
C GLU A 58 4.08 -0.89 2.64
N GLY A 59 4.29 -0.79 1.33
CA GLY A 59 4.09 -1.91 0.40
C GLY A 59 2.63 -2.33 0.18
N SER A 60 1.66 -1.48 0.49
CA SER A 60 0.23 -1.75 0.24
C SER A 60 -0.14 -1.73 -1.25
N ARG A 61 0.75 -1.25 -2.11
CA ARG A 61 0.59 -1.11 -3.57
C ARG A 61 1.76 -1.73 -4.31
N MET A 62 1.50 -2.25 -5.51
CA MET A 62 2.49 -2.85 -6.41
C MET A 62 2.13 -2.61 -7.87
N CYS A 63 3.12 -2.79 -8.73
CA CYS A 63 2.91 -2.71 -10.16
C CYS A 63 2.45 -4.06 -10.72
N VAL A 64 1.19 -4.13 -11.16
CA VAL A 64 0.58 -5.34 -11.73
C VAL A 64 0.03 -4.99 -13.10
N ASP A 65 0.39 -5.77 -14.12
CA ASP A 65 -0.03 -5.52 -15.51
C ASP A 65 0.23 -4.08 -15.99
N ASN A 66 1.40 -3.53 -15.62
CA ASN A 66 1.82 -2.14 -15.87
C ASN A 66 0.93 -1.06 -15.24
N ASN A 67 0.09 -1.40 -14.25
CA ASN A 67 -0.69 -0.41 -13.50
C ASN A 67 -0.55 -0.60 -11.99
N CYS A 68 -0.53 0.51 -11.26
CA CYS A 68 -0.49 0.48 -9.81
C CYS A 68 -1.78 -0.14 -9.27
N SER A 69 -1.63 -1.25 -8.55
CA SER A 69 -2.71 -2.03 -7.95
C SER A 69 -2.41 -2.29 -6.48
N CYS A 70 -3.42 -2.70 -5.70
CA CYS A 70 -3.17 -3.13 -4.33
C CYS A 70 -2.34 -4.42 -4.31
N ALA A 71 -1.43 -4.51 -3.35
CA ALA A 71 -0.64 -5.72 -3.12
C ALA A 71 -1.50 -6.88 -2.61
N ASP A 72 -0.95 -8.09 -2.69
CA ASP A 72 -1.62 -9.29 -2.21
C ASP A 72 -2.06 -9.15 -0.75
N GLY A 73 -3.34 -9.45 -0.49
CA GLY A 73 -3.95 -9.28 0.83
C GLY A 73 -4.41 -7.85 1.14
N TYR A 74 -4.30 -6.91 0.20
CA TYR A 74 -4.87 -5.57 0.30
C TYR A 74 -6.01 -5.39 -0.71
N LYS A 75 -7.02 -4.61 -0.33
CA LYS A 75 -8.15 -4.26 -1.19
C LYS A 75 -8.49 -2.78 -1.04
N THR A 76 -9.04 -2.18 -2.08
CA THR A 76 -9.66 -0.85 -2.00
C THR A 76 -11.07 -0.94 -1.41
N LEU A 77 -11.48 0.11 -0.71
CA LEU A 77 -12.88 0.31 -0.33
C LEU A 77 -13.62 1.06 -1.44
N PRO A 78 -14.93 0.86 -1.62
CA PRO A 78 -15.71 1.61 -2.60
C PRO A 78 -15.63 3.11 -2.35
N GLY A 79 -15.09 3.85 -3.33
CA GLY A 79 -14.91 5.31 -3.22
C GLY A 79 -13.60 5.76 -2.57
N GLU A 80 -12.70 4.84 -2.22
CA GLU A 80 -11.37 5.15 -1.70
C GLU A 80 -10.25 4.72 -2.65
N GLU A 81 -9.19 5.52 -2.71
CA GLU A 81 -7.96 5.23 -3.48
C GLU A 81 -6.86 4.61 -2.60
N ILE A 82 -7.17 4.23 -1.36
CA ILE A 82 -6.24 3.67 -0.39
C ILE A 82 -6.42 2.14 -0.33
N CYS A 83 -5.30 1.43 -0.27
CA CYS A 83 -5.27 -0.02 -0.12
C CYS A 83 -5.29 -0.36 1.38
N THR A 84 -6.39 -0.96 1.84
CA THR A 84 -6.49 -1.43 3.23
C THR A 84 -6.20 -2.92 3.30
N ARG A 85 -5.57 -3.36 4.39
CA ARG A 85 -5.27 -4.78 4.61
C ARG A 85 -6.60 -5.53 4.73
N SER A 86 -6.87 -6.40 3.77
CA SER A 86 -8.01 -7.30 3.84
C SER A 86 -7.67 -8.39 4.86
N SER A 87 -8.19 -8.24 6.09
CA SER A 87 -8.31 -9.34 7.06
C SER A 87 -9.40 -10.33 6.60
N GLY A 88 -9.30 -10.78 5.36
CA GLY A 88 -10.15 -11.81 4.81
C GLY A 88 -9.75 -13.16 5.38
N GLU A 89 -10.03 -13.41 6.65
CA GLU A 89 -10.38 -14.77 7.04
C GLU A 89 -11.72 -15.04 6.35
N GLU A 90 -11.68 -15.61 5.15
CA GLU A 90 -12.85 -16.27 4.62
C GLU A 90 -13.13 -17.44 5.56
N LEU A 91 -13.97 -17.20 6.57
CA LEU A 91 -14.56 -18.26 7.37
C LEU A 91 -15.47 -19.06 6.43
N ALA A 92 -14.86 -19.99 5.70
CA ALA A 92 -15.56 -21.00 4.93
C ALA A 92 -16.22 -21.96 5.92
N VAL A 93 -17.33 -21.51 6.51
CA VAL A 93 -18.15 -22.34 7.38
C VAL A 93 -18.81 -23.38 6.49
N SER A 94 -18.33 -24.62 6.55
CA SER A 94 -18.90 -25.71 5.78
C SER A 94 -20.40 -25.86 6.11
N LEU A 95 -21.22 -25.99 5.07
CA LEU A 95 -22.66 -26.28 5.22
C LEU A 95 -22.90 -27.54 6.06
N THR A 96 -21.97 -28.51 6.04
CA THR A 96 -22.04 -29.71 6.87
C THR A 96 -21.93 -29.38 8.36
N TRP A 97 -21.04 -28.45 8.74
CA TRP A 97 -20.88 -28.02 10.13
C TRP A 97 -22.11 -27.25 10.63
N VAL A 98 -22.68 -26.38 9.78
CA VAL A 98 -23.95 -25.70 10.06
C VAL A 98 -25.09 -26.70 10.26
N LEU A 99 -25.19 -27.70 9.37
CA LEU A 99 -26.20 -28.76 9.50
C LEU A 99 -26.03 -29.56 10.78
N CYS A 100 -24.79 -29.92 11.14
CA CYS A 100 -24.51 -30.65 12.39
C CYS A 100 -24.97 -29.87 13.63
N ILE A 101 -24.77 -28.55 13.67
CA ILE A 101 -25.23 -27.72 14.79
C ILE A 101 -26.75 -27.71 14.88
N VAL A 102 -27.45 -27.55 13.74
CA VAL A 102 -28.91 -27.54 13.68
C VAL A 102 -29.50 -28.89 14.10
N VAL A 103 -28.93 -29.98 13.59
CA VAL A 103 -29.33 -31.35 13.93
C VAL A 103 -29.09 -31.62 15.41
N ALA A 104 -27.90 -31.33 15.95
CA ALA A 104 -27.62 -31.54 17.37
C ALA A 104 -28.61 -30.77 18.27
N LYS A 105 -28.94 -29.53 17.92
CA LYS A 105 -29.95 -28.72 18.65
C LYS A 105 -31.36 -29.33 18.60
N TYR A 106 -31.73 -29.94 17.48
CA TYR A 106 -33.05 -30.55 17.30
C TYR A 106 -33.19 -31.88 18.05
N TYR A 107 -32.12 -32.68 18.14
CA TYR A 107 -32.12 -33.97 18.82
C TYR A 107 -31.74 -33.91 20.31
N LEU A 108 -31.20 -32.77 20.78
CA LEU A 108 -30.93 -32.50 22.20
C LEU A 108 -32.04 -31.65 22.86
N ALA A 109 -33.16 -31.44 22.17
CA ALA A 109 -34.36 -30.76 22.68
C ALA A 109 -35.44 -31.78 23.09
#